data_AF-A0A412D4C8-F1
#
_entry.id   AF-A0A412D4C8-F1
#
_cell.length_a   1.000
_cell.length_b   1.000
_cell.length_c   1.000
_cell.angle_alpha   90.00
_cell.angle_beta   90.00
_cell.angle_gamma   90.00
#
_symmetry.space_group_name_H-M   'P 1'
#
loop_
_entity.id
_entity.type
_entity.pdbx_description
1 polymer ?
#
loop_
_entity_poly.entity_id
_entity_poly.type
_entity_poly.pdbx_seq_one_letter_code
_entity_poly.pdbx_strand_id
1 'polypeptide(L)'
;MIDWNDCLPTKEMQADFERFKELKTTEEKEAFKKEMQDKYNKLPEAQKEAYKKASEAGLKATVNACNDYIERAEEAILRDKLGELPEAISFSYIAKKYFGKSRNWLYQRINGNIVNGKKARFTDNELKTFLNALNDVSEMIHQTSLKIS
;
A
#
# COMPACT_ATOMS: atom_id res chain seq x y z
N MET A 1 9.16 4.94 6.43
CA MET A 1 10.44 4.59 5.76
C MET A 1 10.71 3.14 6.11
N ILE A 2 11.06 2.29 5.16
CA ILE A 2 11.37 0.87 5.45
C ILE A 2 12.59 0.86 6.39
N ASP A 3 12.47 0.22 7.54
CA ASP A 3 13.64 -0.01 8.40
C ASP A 3 14.42 -1.20 7.81
N TRP A 4 15.47 -0.86 7.07
CA TRP A 4 16.32 -1.86 6.43
C TRP A 4 17.09 -2.71 7.45
N ASN A 5 17.17 -2.29 8.72
CA ASN A 5 17.76 -3.10 9.79
C ASN A 5 16.92 -4.34 10.10
N ASP A 6 15.59 -4.27 9.92
CA ASP A 6 14.68 -5.41 10.07
C ASP A 6 14.80 -6.39 8.88
N CYS A 7 15.35 -5.91 7.76
CA CYS A 7 15.48 -6.68 6.53
C CYS A 7 16.88 -7.28 6.32
N LEU A 8 17.88 -6.76 7.02
CA LEU A 8 19.28 -7.15 6.94
C LEU A 8 19.79 -7.48 8.35
N PRO A 9 19.75 -8.76 8.74
CA PRO A 9 19.91 -9.21 10.13
C PRO A 9 21.33 -9.04 10.69
N THR A 10 22.34 -8.77 9.84
CA THR A 10 23.74 -8.60 10.27
C THR A 10 24.31 -7.28 9.76
N LYS A 11 25.27 -6.71 10.53
CA LYS A 11 26.01 -5.51 10.12
C LYS A 11 26.77 -5.71 8.80
N GLU A 12 27.22 -6.92 8.53
CA GLU A 12 27.91 -7.26 7.28
C GLU A 12 26.96 -7.20 6.09
N MET A 13 25.75 -7.76 6.20
CA MET A 13 24.72 -7.66 5.16
C MET A 13 24.27 -6.21 4.92
N GLN A 14 24.21 -5.40 5.98
CA GLN A 14 23.92 -3.97 5.87
C GLN A 14 25.01 -3.24 5.08
N ALA A 15 26.28 -3.50 5.39
CA ALA A 15 27.41 -2.92 4.66
C ALA A 15 27.46 -3.39 3.20
N ASP A 16 27.20 -4.67 2.94
CA ASP A 16 27.13 -5.23 1.59
C ASP A 16 25.96 -4.60 0.79
N PHE A 17 24.81 -4.33 1.43
CA PHE A 17 23.69 -3.64 0.80
C PHE A 17 24.00 -2.17 0.47
N GLU A 18 24.62 -1.41 1.37
CA GLU A 18 25.04 -0.03 1.08
C GLU A 18 26.08 0.00 -0.04
N ARG A 19 27.03 -0.93 -0.06
CA ARG A 19 27.99 -1.08 -1.16
C ARG A 19 27.28 -1.36 -2.48
N PHE A 20 26.26 -2.23 -2.47
CA PHE A 20 25.49 -2.55 -3.68
C PHE A 20 24.77 -1.32 -4.28
N LYS A 21 24.25 -0.40 -3.44
CA LYS A 21 23.57 0.82 -3.90
C LYS A 21 24.49 1.76 -4.68
N GLU A 22 25.77 1.81 -4.31
CA GLU A 22 26.78 2.66 -4.93
C GLU A 22 27.28 2.12 -6.29
N LEU A 23 26.99 0.85 -6.62
CA LEU A 23 27.40 0.23 -7.88
C LEU A 23 26.57 0.78 -9.05
N LYS A 24 27.27 1.23 -10.10
CA LYS A 24 26.64 1.91 -11.24
C LYS A 24 26.60 1.04 -12.48
N THR A 25 27.64 0.26 -12.71
CA THR A 25 27.76 -0.54 -13.93
C THR A 25 27.20 -1.95 -13.75
N THR A 26 26.83 -2.58 -14.87
CA THR A 26 26.41 -3.98 -14.88
C THR A 26 27.55 -4.90 -14.44
N GLU A 27 28.79 -4.61 -14.87
CA GLU A 27 29.98 -5.40 -14.54
C GLU A 27 30.28 -5.37 -13.04
N GLU A 28 30.19 -4.21 -12.40
CA GLU A 28 30.32 -4.07 -10.94
C GLU A 28 29.26 -4.89 -10.20
N LYS A 29 28.01 -4.84 -10.66
CA LYS A 29 26.91 -5.59 -10.05
C LYS A 29 27.07 -7.09 -10.22
N GLU A 30 27.52 -7.56 -11.38
CA GLU A 30 27.79 -8.99 -11.60
C GLU A 30 28.99 -9.49 -10.78
N ALA A 31 30.06 -8.70 -10.68
CA ALA A 31 31.19 -9.00 -9.81
C ALA A 31 30.77 -9.10 -8.34
N PHE A 32 29.93 -8.15 -7.88
CA PHE A 32 29.38 -8.17 -6.53
C PHE A 32 28.50 -9.40 -6.28
N LYS A 33 27.62 -9.77 -7.21
CA LYS A 33 26.81 -11.00 -7.10
C LYS A 33 27.68 -12.24 -6.94
N LYS A 34 28.74 -12.35 -7.74
CA LYS A 34 29.70 -13.46 -7.66
C LYS A 34 30.41 -13.49 -6.32
N GLU A 35 30.85 -12.34 -5.81
CA GLU A 35 31.44 -12.22 -4.48
C GLU A 35 30.49 -12.69 -3.37
N MET A 36 29.22 -12.27 -3.41
CA MET A 36 28.20 -12.69 -2.44
C MET A 36 27.93 -14.19 -2.52
N GLN A 37 27.87 -14.76 -3.73
CA GLN A 37 27.68 -16.19 -3.93
C GLN A 37 28.85 -17.00 -3.35
N ASP A 38 30.09 -16.54 -3.56
CA ASP A 38 31.28 -17.18 -3.04
C ASP A 38 31.34 -17.09 -1.51
N LYS A 39 30.97 -15.93 -0.92
CA LYS A 39 30.82 -15.76 0.53
C LYS A 39 29.80 -16.76 1.09
N TYR A 40 28.62 -16.84 0.49
CA TYR A 40 27.57 -17.77 0.91
C TYR A 40 28.00 -19.24 0.81
N ASN A 41 28.66 -19.62 -0.28
CA ASN A 41 29.11 -21.01 -0.48
C ASN A 41 30.12 -21.47 0.58
N LYS A 42 30.94 -20.55 1.11
CA LYS A 42 31.95 -20.79 2.15
C LYS A 42 31.37 -20.87 3.57
N LEU A 43 30.10 -20.50 3.78
CA LEU A 43 29.48 -20.56 5.10
C LEU A 43 29.28 -22.02 5.55
N PRO A 44 29.44 -22.31 6.86
CA PRO A 44 29.00 -23.57 7.45
C PRO A 44 27.49 -23.78 7.27
N GLU A 45 27.04 -25.04 7.18
CA GLU A 45 25.64 -25.36 6.88
C GLU A 45 24.64 -24.72 7.86
N ALA A 46 24.95 -24.73 9.16
CA ALA A 46 24.12 -24.08 10.18
C ALA A 46 23.99 -22.56 9.98
N GLN A 47 25.04 -21.91 9.47
CA GLN A 47 25.02 -20.47 9.15
C GLN A 47 24.31 -20.19 7.83
N LYS A 48 24.38 -21.10 6.84
CA LYS A 48 23.61 -21.01 5.60
C LYS A 48 22.11 -21.02 5.86
N GLU A 49 21.64 -21.93 6.72
CA GLU A 49 20.22 -21.99 7.07
C GLU A 49 19.74 -20.74 7.83
N ALA A 50 20.54 -20.23 8.77
CA ALA A 50 20.25 -18.97 9.45
C ALA A 50 20.20 -17.79 8.45
N TYR A 51 21.16 -17.75 7.51
CA TYR A 51 21.24 -16.75 6.45
C TYR A 51 19.98 -16.77 5.57
N LYS A 52 19.56 -17.95 5.08
CA LYS A 52 18.36 -18.10 4.25
C LYS A 52 17.13 -17.59 4.99
N LYS A 53 16.89 -18.08 6.21
CA LYS A 53 15.69 -17.74 6.99
C LYS A 53 15.59 -16.24 7.26
N ALA A 54 16.70 -15.62 7.59
CA ALA A 54 16.71 -14.20 7.89
C ALA A 54 16.58 -13.33 6.62
N SER A 55 17.16 -13.78 5.50
CA SER A 55 16.98 -13.15 4.18
C SER A 55 15.52 -13.24 3.71
N GLU A 56 14.87 -14.40 3.87
CA GLU A 56 13.45 -14.59 3.56
C GLU A 56 12.55 -13.71 4.43
N ALA A 57 12.82 -13.63 5.74
CA ALA A 57 12.09 -12.78 6.65
C ALA A 57 12.22 -11.29 6.25
N GLY A 58 13.42 -10.84 5.92
CA GLY A 58 13.67 -9.48 5.48
C GLY A 58 13.02 -9.14 4.14
N LEU A 59 13.06 -10.07 3.18
CA LEU A 59 12.36 -9.90 1.90
C LEU A 59 10.85 -9.81 2.11
N LYS A 60 10.27 -10.66 2.96
CA LYS A 60 8.85 -10.61 3.30
C LYS A 60 8.47 -9.29 3.97
N ALA A 61 9.29 -8.79 4.89
CA ALA A 61 9.09 -7.49 5.52
C ALA A 61 9.13 -6.35 4.49
N THR A 62 10.09 -6.39 3.56
CA THR A 62 10.21 -5.42 2.46
C THR A 62 8.97 -5.43 1.56
N VAL A 63 8.53 -6.61 1.11
CA VAL A 63 7.31 -6.76 0.28
C VAL A 63 6.09 -6.20 1.00
N ASN A 64 5.92 -6.52 2.29
CA ASN A 64 4.81 -5.99 3.08
C ASN A 64 4.86 -4.47 3.19
N ALA A 65 6.04 -3.88 3.41
CA ALA A 65 6.20 -2.44 3.51
C ALA A 65 5.96 -1.72 2.17
N CYS A 66 6.37 -2.32 1.05
CA CYS A 66 6.06 -1.82 -0.28
C CYS A 66 4.56 -1.85 -0.57
N ASN A 67 3.88 -2.96 -0.24
CA ASN A 67 2.42 -3.06 -0.39
C ASN A 67 1.71 -2.00 0.46
N ASP A 68 2.11 -1.83 1.72
CA ASP A 68 1.55 -0.79 2.59
C ASP A 68 1.77 0.64 2.04
N TYR A 69 2.90 0.88 1.37
CA TYR A 69 3.16 2.16 0.70
C TYR A 69 2.26 2.39 -0.52
N ILE A 70 2.16 1.40 -1.41
CA ILE A 70 1.28 1.44 -2.60
C ILE A 70 -0.15 1.72 -2.16
N GLU A 71 -0.61 0.98 -1.17
CA GLU A 71 -1.94 1.11 -0.59
C GLU A 71 -2.22 2.52 -0.03
N ARG A 72 -1.26 3.13 0.69
CA ARG A 72 -1.41 4.51 1.19
C ARG A 72 -1.43 5.53 0.07
N ALA A 73 -0.68 5.28 -1.01
CA ALA A 73 -0.70 6.13 -2.18
C ALA A 73 -2.07 6.08 -2.88
N GLU A 74 -2.65 4.89 -3.05
CA GLU A 74 -4.00 4.72 -3.62
C GLU A 74 -5.08 5.44 -2.79
N GLU A 75 -5.02 5.33 -1.47
CA GLU A 75 -5.93 6.05 -0.55
C GLU A 75 -5.78 7.57 -0.66
N ALA A 76 -4.55 8.07 -0.70
CA ALA A 76 -4.28 9.49 -0.87
C ALA A 76 -4.81 10.00 -2.22
N ILE A 77 -4.63 9.22 -3.30
CA ILE A 77 -5.16 9.52 -4.63
C ILE A 77 -6.70 9.52 -4.62
N LEU A 78 -7.36 8.60 -3.93
CA LEU A 78 -8.82 8.58 -3.84
C LEU A 78 -9.35 9.84 -3.15
N ARG A 79 -8.76 10.24 -2.02
CA ARG A 79 -9.14 11.46 -1.31
C ARG A 79 -8.92 12.70 -2.15
N ASP A 80 -7.79 12.77 -2.84
CA ASP A 80 -7.46 13.87 -3.76
C ASP A 80 -8.49 13.98 -4.90
N LYS A 81 -8.82 12.85 -5.54
CA LYS A 81 -9.84 12.77 -6.60
C LYS A 81 -11.25 13.18 -6.15
N LEU A 82 -11.57 13.02 -4.88
CA LEU A 82 -12.87 13.45 -4.34
C LEU A 82 -12.96 14.98 -4.22
N GLY A 83 -11.84 15.70 -4.07
CA GLY A 83 -11.81 17.15 -3.99
C GLY A 83 -12.83 17.71 -2.98
N GLU A 84 -13.66 18.66 -3.44
CA GLU A 84 -14.70 19.34 -2.64
C GLU A 84 -16.03 18.56 -2.57
N LEU A 85 -16.13 17.41 -3.26
CA LEU A 85 -17.35 16.61 -3.29
C LEU A 85 -17.92 16.26 -1.91
N PRO A 86 -17.11 15.92 -0.88
CA PRO A 86 -17.61 15.63 0.46
C PRO A 86 -18.36 16.79 1.13
N GLU A 87 -18.08 18.03 0.73
CA GLU A 87 -18.77 19.24 1.18
C GLU A 87 -20.00 19.54 0.31
N ALA A 88 -19.92 19.23 -0.98
CA ALA A 88 -20.99 19.47 -1.94
C ALA A 88 -22.18 18.50 -1.79
N ILE A 89 -21.95 17.25 -1.38
CA ILE A 89 -23.00 16.22 -1.30
C ILE A 89 -23.05 15.49 0.04
N SER A 90 -24.22 14.98 0.40
CA SER A 90 -24.42 14.25 1.65
C SER A 90 -23.86 12.82 1.58
N PHE A 91 -22.64 12.62 2.07
CA PHE A 91 -22.06 11.27 2.23
C PHE A 91 -22.83 10.41 3.24
N SER A 92 -23.59 11.04 4.15
CA SER A 92 -24.50 10.32 5.05
C SER A 92 -25.63 9.65 4.27
N TYR A 93 -26.13 10.30 3.23
CA TYR A 93 -27.14 9.72 2.34
C TYR A 93 -26.57 8.51 1.60
N ILE A 94 -25.39 8.67 0.99
CA ILE A 94 -24.73 7.58 0.26
C ILE A 94 -24.49 6.36 1.18
N ALA A 95 -23.91 6.58 2.35
CA ALA A 95 -23.62 5.50 3.30
C ALA A 95 -24.87 4.72 3.70
N LYS A 96 -25.98 5.42 3.98
CA LYS A 96 -27.25 4.79 4.37
C LYS A 96 -27.92 4.09 3.19
N LYS A 97 -28.05 4.77 2.04
CA LYS A 97 -28.84 4.32 0.89
C LYS A 97 -28.17 3.16 0.15
N TYR A 98 -26.85 3.19 -0.02
CA TYR A 98 -26.13 2.24 -0.86
C TYR A 98 -25.42 1.13 -0.08
N PHE A 99 -25.06 1.39 1.18
CA PHE A 99 -24.31 0.44 2.00
C PHE A 99 -25.09 -0.05 3.22
N GLY A 100 -26.17 0.64 3.63
CA GLY A 100 -26.84 0.36 4.90
C GLY A 100 -25.92 0.60 6.11
N LYS A 101 -24.98 1.56 5.99
CA LYS A 101 -23.96 1.84 7.00
C LYS A 101 -24.01 3.30 7.46
N SER A 102 -23.26 3.60 8.52
CA SER A 102 -23.14 4.96 9.04
C SER A 102 -22.25 5.84 8.16
N ARG A 103 -22.41 7.16 8.25
CA ARG A 103 -21.50 8.14 7.62
C ARG A 103 -20.05 7.83 7.97
N ASN A 104 -19.77 7.58 9.25
CA ASN A 104 -18.42 7.28 9.75
C ASN A 104 -17.79 6.06 9.07
N TRP A 105 -18.57 5.01 8.79
CA TRP A 105 -18.09 3.82 8.08
C TRP A 105 -17.56 4.14 6.68
N LEU A 106 -18.24 5.05 5.96
CA LEU A 106 -17.83 5.48 4.62
C LEU A 106 -16.58 6.36 4.70
N TYR A 107 -16.53 7.29 5.66
CA TYR A 107 -15.34 8.14 5.89
C TYR A 107 -14.10 7.32 6.25
N GLN A 108 -14.25 6.26 7.05
CA GLN A 108 -13.14 5.38 7.39
C GLN A 108 -12.52 4.74 6.14
N ARG A 109 -13.34 4.33 5.17
CA ARG A 109 -12.88 3.69 3.93
C ARG A 109 -12.25 4.68 2.95
N ILE A 110 -12.82 5.87 2.84
CA ILE A 110 -12.28 6.94 2.00
C ILE A 110 -10.90 7.38 2.50
N ASN A 111 -10.71 7.41 3.82
CA ASN A 111 -9.46 7.88 4.43
C ASN A 111 -8.45 6.78 4.77
N GLY A 112 -8.79 5.50 4.59
CA GLY A 112 -7.90 4.39 4.95
C GLY A 112 -7.67 4.25 6.46
N ASN A 113 -8.60 4.71 7.30
CA ASN A 113 -8.43 4.73 8.75
C ASN A 113 -8.25 3.30 9.33
N ILE A 114 -7.43 3.16 10.37
CA ILE A 114 -7.28 1.88 11.09
C ILE A 114 -8.50 1.66 11.99
N VAL A 115 -9.17 0.51 11.82
CA VAL A 115 -10.32 0.06 12.60
C VAL A 115 -10.07 -1.38 13.04
N ASN A 116 -10.06 -1.65 14.35
CA ASN A 116 -9.76 -2.98 14.93
C ASN A 116 -8.45 -3.59 14.42
N GLY A 117 -7.40 -2.77 14.32
CA GLY A 117 -6.06 -3.20 13.87
C GLY A 117 -5.93 -3.46 12.37
N LYS A 118 -6.98 -3.20 11.58
CA LYS A 118 -6.96 -3.35 10.12
C LYS A 118 -7.35 -2.03 9.45
N LYS A 119 -6.75 -1.71 8.30
CA LYS A 119 -7.18 -0.55 7.52
C LYS A 119 -8.58 -0.78 6.97
N ALA A 120 -9.45 0.20 7.13
CA ALA A 120 -10.75 0.22 6.51
C ALA A 120 -10.59 0.57 5.03
N ARG A 121 -10.98 -0.35 4.14
CA ARG A 121 -10.91 -0.18 2.69
C ARG A 121 -12.23 -0.57 2.05
N PHE A 122 -12.44 -0.02 0.86
CA PHE A 122 -13.41 -0.61 -0.05
C PHE A 122 -12.88 -1.95 -0.56
N THR A 123 -13.73 -2.96 -0.60
CA THR A 123 -13.55 -4.07 -1.55
C THR A 123 -13.84 -3.58 -2.98
N ASP A 124 -13.43 -4.32 -4.00
CA ASP A 124 -13.73 -3.97 -5.40
C ASP A 124 -15.23 -3.76 -5.65
N ASN A 125 -16.07 -4.62 -5.05
CA ASN A 125 -17.52 -4.48 -5.12
C ASN A 125 -18.01 -3.24 -4.37
N GLU A 126 -17.48 -2.96 -3.18
CA GLU A 126 -17.86 -1.75 -2.43
C GLU A 126 -17.42 -0.47 -3.16
N LEU A 127 -16.26 -0.47 -3.82
CA LEU A 127 -15.79 0.65 -4.63
C LEU A 127 -16.70 0.85 -5.86
N LYS A 128 -17.07 -0.23 -6.54
CA LYS A 128 -18.05 -0.18 -7.64
C LYS A 128 -19.40 0.37 -7.17
N THR A 129 -19.88 -0.06 -6.01
CA THR A 129 -21.10 0.50 -5.40
C THR A 129 -20.94 1.98 -5.10
N PHE A 130 -19.78 2.43 -4.60
CA PHE A 130 -19.51 3.84 -4.34
C PHE A 130 -19.55 4.67 -5.63
N LEU A 131 -18.90 4.20 -6.71
CA LEU A 131 -18.91 4.87 -8.01
C LEU A 131 -20.34 4.97 -8.60
N ASN A 132 -21.12 3.91 -8.50
CA ASN A 132 -22.53 3.93 -8.91
C ASN A 132 -23.35 4.94 -8.09
N ALA A 133 -23.12 5.02 -6.78
CA ALA A 133 -23.79 5.99 -5.93
C ALA A 133 -23.49 7.45 -6.33
N LEU A 134 -22.24 7.73 -6.74
CA LEU A 134 -21.86 9.05 -7.24
C LEU A 134 -22.58 9.38 -8.56
N ASN A 135 -22.65 8.42 -9.48
CA ASN A 135 -23.37 8.60 -10.75
C ASN A 135 -24.87 8.85 -10.53
N ASP A 136 -25.50 8.08 -9.64
CA ASP A 136 -26.91 8.26 -9.31
C ASP A 136 -27.20 9.62 -8.67
N VAL A 137 -26.32 10.09 -7.76
CA VAL A 137 -26.45 11.41 -7.15
C VAL A 137 -26.28 12.51 -8.19
N SER A 138 -25.32 12.35 -9.12
CA SER A 138 -25.15 13.27 -10.26
C SER A 138 -26.42 13.36 -11.10
N GLU A 139 -27.01 12.22 -11.47
CA GLU A 139 -28.24 12.17 -12.25
C GLU A 139 -29.42 12.78 -11.48
N MET A 140 -29.52 12.51 -10.18
CA MET A 140 -30.56 13.09 -9.33
C MET A 140 -30.51 14.61 -9.29
N ILE A 141 -29.30 15.18 -9.17
CA ILE A 141 -29.09 16.64 -9.21
C ILE A 141 -29.48 17.18 -10.59
N HIS A 142 -29.04 16.54 -11.67
CA HIS A 142 -29.36 16.93 -13.04
C HIS A 142 -30.88 16.93 -13.30
N GLN A 143 -31.56 15.83 -12.97
CA GLN A 143 -33.01 15.70 -13.15
C GLN A 143 -33.80 16.70 -12.30
N THR A 144 -33.30 17.04 -11.12
CA THR A 144 -33.93 18.06 -10.27
C THR A 144 -33.79 19.44 -10.88
N SER A 145 -32.62 19.76 -11.48
CA SER A 145 -32.43 21.01 -12.22
C SER A 145 -33.43 21.15 -13.37
N LEU A 146 -33.69 20.09 -14.13
CA LEU A 146 -34.64 20.08 -15.26
C LEU A 146 -36.10 20.24 -14.83
N LYS A 147 -36.46 19.78 -13.62
CA LYS A 147 -37.83 19.87 -13.11
C LYS A 147 -38.20 21.25 -12.58
N ILE A 148 -37.20 22.03 -12.18
CA ILE A 148 -37.38 23.34 -11.56
C ILE A 148 -37.13 24.48 -12.58
N SER A 149 -36.40 24.22 -13.66
CA SER A 149 -36.27 25.12 -14.82
C SER A 149 -37.57 25.23 -15.61
#